data_AF-A0A954LAF8-F1
#
_entry.id   AF-A0A954LAF8-F1
#
_cell.length_a   1.000
_cell.length_b   1.000
_cell.length_c   1.000
_cell.angle_alpha   90.00
_cell.angle_beta   90.00
_cell.angle_gamma   90.00
#
_symmetry.space_group_name_H-M   'P 1'
#
loop_
_entity.id
_entity.type
_entity.pdbx_description
1 polymer ?
#
loop_
_entity_poly.entity_id
_entity_poly.type
_entity_poly.pdbx_seq_one_letter_code
_entity_poly.pdbx_strand_id
1 'polypeptide(L)'
;MRGRTLNDTFMILDEGQNTTITQMKMFLTRMGVNSRIVVTGDATQNDLSRGVGSGFLDGMQRLSPIDGVAIIQLSGQDIVRHRLVREIVSAYEATENGGQ
;
A
#
# COMPACT_ATOMS: atom_id res chain seq x y z
N MET A 1 -14.54 -4.97 -10.34
CA MET A 1 -15.03 -3.84 -9.51
C MET A 1 -15.99 -2.91 -10.25
N ARG A 2 -15.81 -2.63 -11.55
CA ARG A 2 -16.68 -1.71 -12.32
C ARG A 2 -18.18 -1.94 -12.08
N GLY A 3 -18.92 -0.86 -11.79
CA GLY A 3 -20.39 -0.85 -11.76
C GLY A 3 -21.05 -1.43 -10.50
N ARG A 4 -20.29 -1.79 -9.47
CA ARG A 4 -20.84 -2.26 -8.18
C ARG A 4 -20.64 -1.20 -7.11
N THR A 5 -21.53 -1.15 -6.12
CA THR A 5 -21.35 -0.39 -4.87
C THR A 5 -21.41 -1.40 -3.74
N LEU A 6 -20.46 -1.35 -2.81
CA LEU A 6 -20.33 -2.30 -1.71
C LEU A 6 -20.77 -1.62 -0.42
N ASN A 7 -21.94 -2.00 0.09
CA ASN A 7 -22.46 -1.55 1.38
C ASN A 7 -22.07 -2.54 2.48
N ASP A 8 -22.05 -2.08 3.74
CA ASP A 8 -21.82 -2.92 4.93
C ASP A 8 -20.56 -3.79 4.83
N THR A 9 -19.50 -3.26 4.21
CA THR A 9 -18.30 -4.02 3.84
C THR A 9 -17.01 -3.37 4.35
N PHE A 10 -16.05 -4.19 4.73
CA PHE A 10 -14.66 -3.77 4.94
C PHE A 10 -13.82 -4.16 3.71
N MET A 11 -13.33 -3.18 2.97
CA MET A 11 -12.56 -3.38 1.75
C MET A 11 -11.06 -3.19 2.03
N ILE A 12 -10.24 -4.13 1.59
CA ILE A 12 -8.78 -4.02 1.67
C ILE A 12 -8.21 -4.10 0.26
N LEU A 13 -7.37 -3.13 -0.10
CA LEU A 13 -6.51 -3.20 -1.28
C LEU A 13 -5.08 -3.35 -0.79
N ASP A 14 -4.50 -4.52 -1.03
CA ASP A 14 -3.10 -4.79 -0.74
C ASP A 14 -2.23 -4.53 -1.98
N GLU A 15 -0.94 -4.25 -1.73
CA GLU A 15 0.03 -3.88 -2.76
C GLU A 15 -0.44 -2.70 -3.63
N GLY A 16 -1.03 -1.69 -2.98
CA GLY A 16 -1.63 -0.52 -3.62
C GLY A 16 -0.68 0.23 -4.54
N GLN A 17 0.63 0.18 -4.30
CA GLN A 17 1.67 0.78 -5.14
C GLN A 17 1.65 0.26 -6.59
N ASN A 18 1.12 -0.95 -6.81
CA ASN A 18 0.96 -1.58 -8.12
C ASN A 18 -0.34 -1.21 -8.83
N THR A 19 -1.08 -0.24 -8.31
CA THR A 19 -2.29 0.28 -8.97
C THR A 19 -2.00 1.56 -9.75
N THR A 20 -2.59 1.65 -10.93
CA THR A 20 -2.67 2.91 -11.69
C THR A 20 -3.68 3.87 -11.06
N ILE A 21 -3.58 5.17 -11.37
CA ILE A 21 -4.56 6.19 -10.96
C ILE A 21 -6.00 5.76 -11.28
N THR A 22 -6.23 5.22 -12.48
CA THR A 22 -7.55 4.76 -12.91
C THR A 22 -8.05 3.58 -12.07
N GLN A 23 -7.18 2.63 -11.74
CA GLN A 23 -7.54 1.47 -10.90
C GLN A 23 -7.82 1.90 -9.47
N MET A 24 -6.99 2.77 -8.88
CA MET A 24 -7.21 3.32 -7.53
C MET A 24 -8.56 4.03 -7.46
N LYS A 25 -8.84 4.94 -8.40
CA LYS A 25 -10.15 5.63 -8.49
C LYS A 25 -11.29 4.64 -8.66
N MET A 26 -11.13 3.61 -9.50
CA MET A 26 -12.14 2.59 -9.71
C MET A 26 -12.44 1.82 -8.42
N PHE A 27 -11.43 1.52 -7.60
CA PHE A 27 -11.55 0.82 -6.33
C PHE A 27 -12.21 1.68 -5.25
N LEU A 28 -11.71 2.88 -5.00
CA LEU A 28 -12.22 3.78 -3.96
C LEU A 28 -13.70 4.16 -4.19
N THR A 29 -14.10 4.34 -5.46
CA THR A 29 -15.49 4.64 -5.83
C THR A 29 -16.45 3.45 -5.69
N ARG A 30 -16.01 2.34 -5.10
CA ARG A 30 -16.89 1.22 -4.73
C ARG A 30 -17.43 1.31 -3.31
N MET A 31 -16.91 2.22 -2.50
CA MET A 31 -17.39 2.45 -1.15
C MET A 31 -18.88 2.78 -1.16
N GLY A 32 -19.67 1.98 -0.45
CA GLY A 32 -21.08 2.23 -0.17
C GLY A 32 -21.30 2.65 1.28
N VAL A 33 -22.56 2.65 1.70
CA VAL A 33 -22.92 3.02 3.08
C VAL A 33 -22.34 2.02 4.09
N ASN A 34 -22.07 2.50 5.30
CA ASN A 34 -21.55 1.69 6.42
C ASN A 34 -20.33 0.82 6.05
N SER A 35 -19.45 1.35 5.18
CA SER A 35 -18.27 0.64 4.71
C SER A 35 -16.99 1.33 5.14
N ARG A 36 -15.88 0.58 5.15
CA ARG A 36 -14.54 1.10 5.42
C ARG A 36 -13.58 0.58 4.37
N ILE A 37 -12.59 1.40 4.02
CA ILE A 37 -11.53 1.03 3.09
C ILE A 37 -10.19 1.17 3.79
N VAL A 38 -9.33 0.17 3.62
CA VAL A 38 -7.89 0.25 3.91
C VAL A 38 -7.13 -0.04 2.64
N VAL A 39 -6.17 0.82 2.31
CA VAL A 39 -5.21 0.59 1.24
C VAL A 39 -3.82 0.48 1.86
N THR A 40 -3.14 -0.64 1.62
CA THR A 40 -1.77 -0.89 2.06
C THR A 40 -0.83 -0.87 0.86
N GLY A 41 0.43 -0.56 1.09
CA GLY A 41 1.46 -0.57 0.05
C GLY A 41 2.77 0.06 0.51
N ASP A 42 3.82 -0.18 -0.26
CA ASP A 42 5.14 0.43 -0.08
C ASP A 42 5.33 1.56 -1.09
N ALA A 43 5.40 2.80 -0.60
CA ALA A 43 5.57 3.99 -1.42
C ALA A 43 6.94 4.07 -2.15
N THR A 44 7.93 3.28 -1.70
CA THR A 44 9.28 3.24 -2.29
C THR A 44 9.38 2.26 -3.46
N GLN A 45 8.40 1.37 -3.61
CA GLN A 45 8.33 0.37 -4.67
C GLN A 45 7.28 0.75 -5.70
N ASN A 46 7.54 0.49 -6.97
CA ASN A 46 6.58 0.74 -8.04
C ASN A 46 6.87 -0.19 -9.22
N ASP A 47 6.05 -1.23 -9.39
CA ASP A 47 6.19 -2.20 -10.48
C ASP A 47 5.44 -1.78 -11.76
N LEU A 48 4.91 -0.55 -11.80
CA LEU A 48 4.18 -0.06 -12.96
C LEU A 48 5.12 0.17 -14.16
N SER A 49 4.55 -0.01 -15.35
CA SER A 49 5.25 0.29 -16.61
C SER A 49 5.73 1.74 -16.65
N ARG A 50 6.88 1.96 -17.30
CA ARG A 50 7.50 3.29 -17.40
C ARG A 50 6.51 4.32 -17.96
N GLY A 51 6.36 5.45 -17.26
CA GLY A 51 5.47 6.54 -17.65
C GLY A 51 4.02 6.39 -17.14
N VAL A 52 3.68 5.28 -16.46
CA VAL A 52 2.38 5.11 -15.81
C VAL A 52 2.44 5.68 -14.39
N GLY A 53 1.52 6.59 -14.07
CA GLY A 53 1.42 7.18 -12.74
C GLY A 53 0.90 6.20 -11.68
N SER A 54 1.55 6.19 -10.51
CA SER A 54 1.09 5.40 -9.36
C SER A 54 -0.17 5.98 -8.76
N GLY A 55 -1.22 5.17 -8.70
CA GLY A 55 -2.47 5.51 -8.03
C GLY A 55 -2.32 5.59 -6.51
N PHE A 56 -1.34 4.90 -5.93
CA PHE A 56 -1.06 4.93 -4.49
C PHE A 56 -0.51 6.30 -4.06
N LEU A 57 0.58 6.74 -4.70
CA LEU A 57 1.18 8.04 -4.41
C LEU A 57 0.24 9.21 -4.76
N ASP A 58 -0.43 9.14 -5.92
CA ASP A 58 -1.42 10.14 -6.33
C ASP A 58 -2.60 10.19 -5.33
N GLY A 59 -3.06 9.03 -4.86
CA GLY A 59 -4.12 8.91 -3.85
C GLY A 59 -3.72 9.52 -2.51
N MET A 60 -2.53 9.23 -2.00
CA MET A 60 -2.02 9.83 -0.76
C MET A 60 -2.03 11.37 -0.85
N GLN A 61 -1.58 11.94 -1.96
CA GLN A 61 -1.58 13.40 -2.13
C GLN A 61 -3.01 13.96 -2.21
N ARG A 62 -3.85 13.42 -3.10
CA ARG A 62 -5.19 13.96 -3.40
C ARG A 62 -6.20 13.77 -2.29
N LEU A 63 -6.09 12.68 -1.52
CA LEU A 63 -7.07 12.30 -0.50
C LEU A 63 -6.70 12.82 0.88
N SER A 64 -5.45 13.29 1.08
CA SER A 64 -5.00 13.87 2.36
C SER A 64 -5.89 15.00 2.93
N PRO A 65 -6.53 15.89 2.14
CA PRO A 65 -7.38 16.93 2.71
C PRO A 65 -8.83 16.50 2.94
N ILE A 66 -9.20 15.24 2.67
CA ILE A 66 -10.59 14.77 2.78
C ILE A 66 -10.87 14.34 4.22
N ASP A 67 -11.90 14.92 4.83
CA ASP A 67 -12.40 14.50 6.14
C ASP A 67 -12.76 13.01 6.16
N GLY A 68 -12.24 12.29 7.16
CA GLY A 68 -12.44 10.84 7.30
C GLY A 68 -11.43 9.98 6.55
N VAL A 69 -10.45 10.58 5.86
CA VAL A 69 -9.28 9.87 5.31
C VAL A 69 -8.07 10.09 6.22
N ALA A 70 -7.35 9.03 6.54
CA ALA A 70 -6.09 9.09 7.27
C ALA A 70 -4.99 8.42 6.45
N ILE A 71 -3.79 9.00 6.51
CA ILE A 71 -2.58 8.42 5.91
C ILE A 71 -1.67 8.01 7.05
N ILE A 72 -1.42 6.70 7.14
CA ILE A 72 -0.59 6.12 8.19
C ILE A 72 0.72 5.67 7.56
N GLN A 73 1.82 6.31 7.95
CA GLN A 73 3.16 5.91 7.53
C GLN A 73 3.77 5.03 8.63
N LEU A 74 4.01 3.77 8.30
CA LEU A 74 4.75 2.85 9.17
C LEU A 74 6.24 2.95 8.84
N SER A 75 7.06 2.80 9.87
CA SER A 75 8.51 2.84 9.79
C SER A 75 9.11 1.46 10.05
N GLY A 76 10.42 1.33 9.88
CA GLY A 76 11.13 0.12 10.26
C GLY A 76 10.99 -0.24 11.75
N GLN A 77 10.69 0.73 12.61
CA GLN A 77 10.48 0.51 14.05
C GLN A 77 9.17 -0.23 14.33
N ASP A 78 8.20 -0.11 13.43
CA ASP A 78 6.90 -0.79 13.52
C ASP A 78 6.96 -2.25 13.06
N ILE A 79 8.12 -2.69 12.53
CA ILE A 79 8.31 -4.03 12.01
C ILE A 79 8.67 -5.02 13.13
N VAL A 80 7.65 -5.74 13.58
CA VAL A 80 7.82 -6.86 14.51
C VAL A 80 8.05 -8.15 13.72
N ARG A 81 9.30 -8.62 13.70
CA ARG A 81 9.69 -9.90 13.09
C ARG A 81 10.04 -10.91 14.17
N HIS A 82 9.71 -12.16 13.92
CA HIS A 82 10.15 -13.28 14.75
C HIS A 82 11.69 -13.33 14.84
N ARG A 83 12.23 -13.77 15.98
CA ARG A 83 13.69 -13.83 16.23
C ARG A 83 14.44 -14.52 15.09
N LEU A 84 13.95 -15.69 14.66
CA LEU A 84 14.56 -16.46 13.55
C LEU A 84 14.59 -15.68 12.23
N VAL A 85 13.55 -14.90 11.91
CA VAL A 85 13.54 -14.11 10.67
C VAL A 85 14.63 -13.04 10.70
N ARG A 86 14.85 -12.41 11.86
CA ARG A 86 15.94 -11.44 12.03
C ARG A 86 17.30 -12.11 11.86
N GLU A 87 17.51 -13.26 12.51
CA GLU A 87 18.75 -14.03 12.41
C GLU A 87 19.03 -14.47 10.95
N ILE A 88 17.99 -14.91 10.23
CA ILE A 88 18.10 -15.26 8.80
C ILE A 88 18.52 -14.04 7.98
N VAL A 89 17.82 -12.91 8.10
CA VAL A 89 18.14 -11.69 7.34
C VAL A 89 19.58 -11.24 7.62
N SER A 90 20.00 -11.19 8.88
CA SER A 90 21.36 -10.82 9.26
C SER A 90 22.43 -11.76 8.70
N ALA A 91 22.15 -13.06 8.58
CA ALA A 91 23.09 -14.01 8.00
C ALA A 91 23.31 -13.78 6.49
N TYR A 92 22.26 -13.38 5.75
CA TYR A 92 22.38 -13.02 4.34
C TYR A 92 23.10 -11.67 4.16
N GLU A 93 22.76 -10.66 4.96
CA GLU A 93 23.41 -9.34 4.91
C GLU A 93 24.91 -9.39 5.26
N ALA A 94 25.33 -10.30 6.16
CA ALA A 94 26.74 -10.49 6.50
C ALA A 94 27.58 -11.05 5.34
N THR A 95 26.96 -11.81 4.43
CA THR A 95 27.64 -12.42 3.29
C THR A 95 27.81 -11.42 2.14
N GLU A 96 26.87 -10.50 1.95
CA GLU A 96 26.94 -9.48 0.89
C GLU A 96 28.00 -8.39 1.17
N ASN A 97 28.32 -8.13 2.45
CA ASN A 97 29.34 -7.14 2.84
C ASN A 97 30.78 -7.70 2.91
N GLY A 98 30.97 -9.01 2.73
CA GLY A 98 32.29 -9.67 2.77
C GLY A 98 33.01 -9.77 1.42
N GLY A 99 32.50 -9.10 0.37
CA GLY A 99 33.00 -9.18 -1.00
C GLY A 99 33.52 -7.86 -1.60
N GLN A 100 33.91 -6.88 -0.77
CA GLN A 100 34.65 -5.70 -1.21
C GLN A 100 36.17 -5.89 -1.12
#